data_AF-A0A960MF66-F1
#
_entry.id   AF-A0A960MF66-F1
#
_cell.length_a   1.000
_cell.length_b   1.000
_cell.length_c   1.000
_cell.angle_alpha   90.00
_cell.angle_beta   90.00
_cell.angle_gamma   90.00
#
_symmetry.space_group_name_H-M   'P 1'
#
loop_
_entity.id
_entity.type
_entity.pdbx_description
1 polymer ?
#
loop_
_entity_poly.entity_id
_entity_poly.type
_entity_poly.pdbx_seq_one_letter_code
_entity_poly.pdbx_strand_id
1 'polypeptide(L)'
;MKWLSNHPDAFELVNLRWHESGHGPYLIRQDGCPPCDDRVPPEGRYFLQKDGTWLLNVTFCNLSRDAQSQGLYNSIQEVFAIIETLDSHPKVDSTLPEGMSHEALISGMSQTAREFLDKSHHYPSAPLSAYR
;
A
#
# COMPACT_ATOMS: atom_id res chain seq x y z
N MET A 1 16.06 13.10 2.29
CA MET A 1 15.05 13.21 1.23
C MET A 1 15.32 12.13 0.19
N LYS A 2 14.40 11.17 0.04
CA LYS A 2 14.49 10.07 -0.93
C LYS A 2 13.39 10.25 -1.97
N TRP A 3 13.76 10.48 -3.22
CA TRP A 3 12.78 10.62 -4.31
C TRP A 3 12.21 9.25 -4.70
N LEU A 4 10.94 9.23 -5.11
CA LEU A 4 10.37 8.05 -5.79
C LEU A 4 11.23 7.69 -7.00
N SER A 5 11.40 6.39 -7.22
CA SER A 5 12.26 5.87 -8.26
C SER A 5 11.77 4.51 -8.73
N ASN A 6 11.82 4.30 -10.03
CA ASN A 6 11.52 3.00 -10.65
C ASN A 6 12.71 2.04 -10.61
N HIS A 7 13.83 2.43 -9.97
CA HIS A 7 14.98 1.54 -9.82
C HIS A 7 14.62 0.37 -8.88
N PRO A 8 14.92 -0.90 -9.23
CA PRO A 8 14.57 -2.06 -8.41
C PRO A 8 15.05 -2.00 -6.95
N ASP A 9 16.24 -1.43 -6.72
CA ASP A 9 16.79 -1.26 -5.37
C ASP A 9 16.11 -0.16 -4.52
N ALA A 10 15.19 0.62 -5.13
CA ALA A 10 14.55 1.74 -4.45
C ALA A 10 13.25 1.35 -3.73
N PHE A 11 12.61 0.24 -4.13
CA PHE A 11 11.30 -0.20 -3.65
C PHE A 11 11.31 -1.60 -3.03
N GLU A 12 10.26 -1.90 -2.29
CA GLU A 12 10.08 -3.15 -1.57
C GLU A 12 8.88 -3.93 -2.12
N LEU A 13 9.06 -5.23 -2.31
CA LEU A 13 7.96 -6.16 -2.56
C LEU A 13 7.43 -6.70 -1.23
N VAL A 14 6.14 -6.49 -0.97
CA VAL A 14 5.43 -6.95 0.23
C VAL A 14 4.49 -8.09 -0.17
N ASN A 15 4.65 -9.26 0.47
CA ASN A 15 3.72 -10.38 0.34
C ASN A 15 2.67 -10.30 1.47
N LEU A 16 1.39 -10.18 1.11
CA LEU A 16 0.28 -10.08 2.07
C LEU A 16 -0.16 -11.44 2.63
N ARG A 17 0.29 -12.55 2.03
CA ARG A 17 0.06 -13.93 2.48
C ARG A 17 -1.41 -14.28 2.70
N TRP A 18 -2.31 -13.78 1.86
CA TRP A 18 -3.74 -14.11 1.97
C TRP A 18 -4.09 -15.46 1.35
N HIS A 19 -3.31 -15.96 0.39
CA HIS A 19 -3.54 -17.28 -0.16
C HIS A 19 -3.01 -18.39 0.76
N GLU A 20 -3.69 -19.55 0.73
CA GLU A 20 -3.36 -20.74 1.54
C GLU A 20 -1.95 -21.27 1.30
N SER A 21 -1.38 -21.02 0.12
CA SER A 21 0.00 -21.36 -0.22
C SER A 21 1.05 -20.46 0.46
N GLY A 22 0.63 -19.43 1.20
CA GLY A 22 1.51 -18.41 1.78
C GLY A 22 2.06 -17.40 0.77
N HIS A 23 1.61 -17.46 -0.48
CA HIS A 23 2.08 -16.62 -1.58
C HIS A 23 0.99 -15.69 -2.09
N GLY A 24 1.25 -14.39 -2.02
CA GLY A 24 0.37 -13.36 -2.56
C GLY A 24 -0.88 -13.12 -1.70
N PRO A 25 -1.68 -12.11 -2.07
CA PRO A 25 -1.37 -11.09 -3.08
C PRO A 25 -0.20 -10.19 -2.63
N TYR A 26 0.38 -9.45 -3.57
CA TYR A 26 1.58 -8.65 -3.38
C TYR A 26 1.30 -7.15 -3.56
N LEU A 27 2.13 -6.33 -2.92
CA LEU A 27 2.24 -4.88 -3.10
C LEU A 27 3.69 -4.51 -3.38
N ILE A 28 3.92 -3.54 -4.26
CA ILE A 28 5.21 -2.88 -4.39
C ILE A 28 5.08 -1.52 -3.70
N ARG A 29 5.99 -1.22 -2.77
CA ARG A 29 5.95 0.03 -2.01
C ARG A 29 7.28 0.77 -2.00
N GLN A 30 7.21 2.08 -1.87
CA GLN A 30 8.37 2.92 -1.61
C GLN A 30 8.01 4.05 -0.64
N ASP A 31 8.85 4.28 0.36
CA ASP A 31 8.80 5.49 1.17
C ASP A 31 9.66 6.57 0.47
N GLY A 32 9.11 7.77 0.28
CA GLY A 32 9.80 8.86 -0.40
C GLY A 32 8.93 10.06 -0.76
N CYS A 33 9.43 10.88 -1.67
CA CYS A 33 8.80 12.12 -2.14
C CYS A 33 8.53 12.03 -3.65
N PRO A 34 7.41 12.57 -4.15
CA PRO A 34 7.22 12.73 -5.59
C PRO A 34 8.33 13.60 -6.18
N PRO A 35 8.93 13.25 -7.33
CA PRO A 35 9.86 14.16 -7.99
C PRO A 35 9.11 15.39 -8.50
N CYS A 36 9.66 16.56 -8.23
CA CYS A 36 9.19 17.86 -8.75
C CYS A 36 7.82 18.34 -8.24
N ASP A 37 7.26 17.76 -7.17
CA ASP A 37 6.01 18.24 -6.55
C ASP A 37 6.26 18.64 -5.08
N ASP A 38 6.14 19.94 -4.81
CA ASP A 38 6.30 20.58 -3.50
C ASP A 38 4.98 20.69 -2.72
N ARG A 39 3.86 20.25 -3.29
CA ARG A 39 2.50 20.35 -2.71
C ARG A 39 2.09 19.12 -1.89
N VAL A 40 2.90 18.07 -1.89
CA VAL A 40 2.66 16.78 -1.26
C VAL A 40 3.58 16.67 -0.04
N PRO A 41 3.15 16.02 1.07
CA PRO A 41 3.98 15.90 2.26
C PRO A 41 5.41 15.44 1.93
N PRO A 42 6.43 15.99 2.61
CA PRO A 42 7.82 15.83 2.21
C PRO A 42 8.33 14.40 2.28
N GLU A 43 7.62 13.47 2.92
CA GLU A 43 7.87 12.02 2.89
C GLU A 43 6.55 11.29 3.13
N GLY A 44 6.25 10.29 2.28
CA GLY A 44 5.07 9.45 2.38
C GLY A 44 5.32 8.06 1.84
N ARG A 45 4.39 7.13 2.10
CA ARG A 45 4.42 5.79 1.53
C ARG A 45 3.60 5.75 0.25
N TYR A 46 4.18 5.22 -0.82
CA TYR A 46 3.51 5.05 -2.11
C TYR A 46 3.45 3.58 -2.50
N PHE A 47 2.39 3.23 -3.22
CA PHE A 47 2.18 1.91 -3.80
C PHE A 47 2.17 2.00 -5.32
N LEU A 48 2.97 1.16 -5.97
CA LEU A 48 3.00 1.10 -7.43
C LEU A 48 1.76 0.36 -7.95
N GLN A 49 0.92 1.07 -8.69
CA GLN A 49 -0.25 0.54 -9.37
C GLN A 49 0.14 -0.22 -10.66
N LYS A 50 -0.77 -1.05 -11.16
CA LYS A 50 -0.54 -1.90 -12.35
C LYS A 50 -0.36 -1.12 -13.66
N ASP A 51 -0.69 0.17 -13.67
CA ASP A 51 -0.48 1.08 -14.79
C ASP A 51 0.90 1.80 -14.71
N GLY A 52 1.70 1.50 -13.70
CA GLY A 52 3.02 2.11 -13.46
C GLY A 52 2.97 3.40 -12.64
N THR A 53 1.81 3.79 -12.10
CA THR A 53 1.66 5.00 -11.29
C THR A 53 1.92 4.72 -9.81
N TRP A 54 2.72 5.56 -9.16
CA TRP A 54 2.90 5.57 -7.72
C TRP A 54 1.74 6.30 -7.05
N LEU A 55 0.89 5.55 -6.34
CA LEU A 55 -0.26 6.08 -5.62
C LEU A 55 0.07 6.24 -4.14
N LEU A 56 -0.29 7.38 -3.55
CA LEU A 56 -0.12 7.61 -2.12
C LEU A 56 -0.93 6.57 -1.30
N ASN A 57 -0.29 5.96 -0.29
CA ASN A 57 -0.90 4.92 0.56
C ASN A 57 -2.23 5.36 1.18
N VAL A 58 -2.32 6.61 1.66
CA VAL A 58 -3.56 7.09 2.27
C VAL A 58 -4.71 7.15 1.25
N THR A 59 -4.41 7.48 -0.02
CA THR A 59 -5.40 7.44 -1.11
C THR A 59 -5.83 6.01 -1.38
N PHE A 60 -4.88 5.06 -1.46
CA PHE A 60 -5.18 3.64 -1.64
C PHE A 60 -6.10 3.09 -0.54
N CYS A 61 -5.86 3.43 0.72
CA CYS A 61 -6.69 2.99 1.85
C CYS A 61 -8.14 3.52 1.81
N ASN A 62 -8.39 4.61 1.08
CA ASN A 62 -9.72 5.20 0.94
C ASN A 62 -10.49 4.69 -0.30
N LEU A 63 -9.87 3.87 -1.15
CA LEU A 63 -10.56 3.19 -2.24
C LEU A 63 -11.55 2.14 -1.70
N SER A 64 -12.55 1.76 -2.51
CA SER A 64 -13.42 0.62 -2.20
C SER A 64 -12.61 -0.68 -2.12
N ARG A 65 -13.12 -1.72 -1.45
CA ARG A 65 -12.42 -3.02 -1.38
C ARG A 65 -12.14 -3.60 -2.77
N ASP A 66 -13.10 -3.49 -3.69
CA ASP A 66 -12.95 -3.99 -5.05
C ASP A 66 -11.81 -3.26 -5.78
N ALA A 67 -11.74 -1.92 -5.64
CA ALA A 67 -10.67 -1.11 -6.22
C ALA A 67 -9.31 -1.40 -5.56
N GLN A 68 -9.26 -1.59 -4.24
CA GLN A 68 -8.04 -2.02 -3.54
C GLN A 68 -7.56 -3.37 -4.05
N SER A 69 -8.45 -4.37 -4.17
CA SER A 69 -8.13 -5.70 -4.68
C SER A 69 -7.63 -5.67 -6.12
N GLN A 70 -8.18 -4.81 -6.97
CA GLN A 70 -7.69 -4.62 -8.36
C GLN A 70 -6.28 -4.03 -8.41
N GLY A 71 -5.93 -3.18 -7.43
CA GLY A 71 -4.58 -2.62 -7.29
C GLY A 71 -3.53 -3.59 -6.74
N LEU A 72 -3.91 -4.78 -6.27
CA LEU A 72 -2.97 -5.80 -5.80
C LEU A 72 -2.45 -6.69 -6.93
N TYR A 73 -1.20 -7.11 -6.84
CA TYR A 73 -0.61 -8.10 -7.75
C TYR A 73 -0.93 -9.51 -7.24
N ASN A 74 -1.64 -10.32 -8.03
CA ASN A 74 -2.10 -11.63 -7.56
C ASN A 74 -1.00 -12.71 -7.66
N SER A 75 0.08 -12.43 -8.39
CA SER A 75 1.19 -13.35 -8.59
C SER A 75 2.52 -12.61 -8.71
N ILE A 76 3.63 -13.34 -8.50
CA ILE A 76 4.97 -12.78 -8.72
C ILE A 76 5.22 -12.49 -10.21
N GLN A 77 4.53 -13.18 -11.11
CA GLN A 77 4.62 -12.92 -12.55
C GLN A 77 4.04 -11.56 -12.91
N GLU A 78 2.91 -11.16 -12.30
CA GLU A 78 2.35 -9.82 -12.46
C GLU A 78 3.32 -8.74 -11.96
N VAL A 79 4.05 -9.02 -10.87
CA VAL A 79 5.08 -8.13 -10.32
C VAL A 79 6.25 -7.95 -11.29
N PHE A 80 6.78 -9.03 -11.87
CA PHE A 80 7.86 -8.92 -12.85
C PHE A 80 7.41 -8.20 -14.12
N ALA A 81 6.21 -8.50 -14.61
CA ALA A 81 5.65 -7.88 -15.80
C ALA A 81 5.57 -6.34 -15.66
N ILE A 82 5.16 -5.82 -14.50
CA ILE A 82 5.12 -4.36 -14.32
C ILE A 82 6.53 -3.76 -14.23
N ILE A 83 7.46 -4.37 -13.50
CA ILE A 83 8.83 -3.86 -13.31
C ILE A 83 9.56 -3.73 -14.64
N GLU A 84 9.38 -4.69 -15.55
CA GLU A 84 9.97 -4.65 -16.90
C GLU A 84 9.43 -3.52 -17.78
N THR A 85 8.24 -2.99 -17.47
CA THR A 85 7.61 -1.90 -18.22
C THR A 85 7.88 -0.51 -17.65
N LEU A 86 8.47 -0.43 -16.46
CA LEU A 86 8.76 0.85 -15.84
C LEU A 86 9.83 1.60 -16.64
N ASP A 87 9.50 2.83 -17.01
CA ASP A 87 10.47 3.78 -17.55
C ASP A 87 11.34 4.38 -16.42
N SER A 88 12.33 5.19 -16.77
CA SER A 88 13.20 5.85 -15.78
C SER A 88 12.50 6.96 -14.98
N HIS A 89 11.28 7.35 -15.33
CA HIS A 89 10.61 8.54 -14.80
C HIS A 89 9.32 8.15 -14.05
N PRO A 90 9.35 8.09 -12.71
CA PRO A 90 8.19 7.65 -11.94
C PRO A 90 6.99 8.58 -12.19
N LYS A 91 5.87 7.98 -12.58
CA LYS A 91 4.57 8.65 -12.63
C LYS A 91 3.98 8.61 -11.23
N VAL A 92 3.48 9.73 -10.74
CA VAL A 92 2.98 9.83 -9.36
C VAL A 92 1.57 10.41 -9.38
N ASP A 93 0.65 9.73 -8.69
CA ASP A 93 -0.65 10.26 -8.34
C ASP A 93 -0.70 10.54 -6.84
N SER A 94 -0.55 11.82 -6.52
CA SER A 94 -0.62 12.37 -5.18
C SER A 94 -1.99 12.98 -4.87
N THR A 95 -2.97 12.82 -5.76
CA THR A 95 -4.29 13.42 -5.62
C THR A 95 -4.99 12.83 -4.39
N LEU A 96 -5.45 13.72 -3.51
CA LEU A 96 -6.29 13.33 -2.39
C LEU A 96 -7.74 13.19 -2.86
N PRO A 97 -8.55 12.29 -2.25
CA PRO A 97 -9.98 12.22 -2.53
C PRO A 97 -10.67 13.58 -2.40
N GLU A 98 -11.68 13.85 -3.24
CA GLU A 98 -12.40 15.13 -3.25
C GLU A 98 -12.92 15.50 -1.85
N GLY A 99 -12.63 16.73 -1.43
CA GLY A 99 -13.06 17.27 -0.14
C GLY A 99 -12.29 16.76 1.08
N MET A 100 -11.26 15.91 0.91
CA MET A 100 -10.46 15.38 2.01
C MET A 100 -9.09 16.07 2.13
N SER A 101 -8.75 16.49 3.35
CA SER A 101 -7.39 16.92 3.68
C SER A 101 -6.52 15.72 4.07
N HIS A 102 -5.20 15.88 3.94
CA HIS A 102 -4.24 14.86 4.37
C HIS A 102 -4.40 14.51 5.87
N GLU A 103 -4.66 15.52 6.70
CA GLU A 103 -4.92 15.34 8.14
C GLU A 103 -6.20 14.54 8.41
N ALA A 104 -7.27 14.80 7.65
CA ALA A 104 -8.52 14.06 7.77
C ALA A 104 -8.33 12.57 7.40
N LEU A 105 -7.53 12.29 6.36
CA LEU A 105 -7.21 10.93 5.93
C LEU A 105 -6.35 10.19 6.96
N ILE A 106 -5.33 10.84 7.53
CA ILE A 106 -4.49 10.25 8.59
C ILE A 106 -5.33 9.95 9.85
N SER A 107 -6.22 10.88 10.22
CA SER A 107 -7.12 10.69 11.35
C SER A 107 -8.05 9.48 11.13
N GLY A 108 -8.66 9.37 9.94
CA GLY A 108 -9.52 8.25 9.55
C GLY A 108 -8.79 6.89 9.54
N MET A 109 -7.55 6.85 9.03
CA MET A 109 -6.71 5.64 9.08
C MET A 109 -6.37 5.25 10.52
N SER A 110 -6.03 6.22 11.37
CA SER A 110 -5.72 5.97 12.78
C SER A 110 -6.94 5.45 13.54
N GLN A 111 -8.12 5.97 13.23
CA GLN A 111 -9.39 5.48 13.80
C GLN A 111 -9.68 4.04 13.34
N THR A 112 -9.57 3.76 12.05
CA THR A 112 -9.81 2.42 11.49
C THR A 112 -8.81 1.39 12.07
N ALA A 113 -7.54 1.78 12.20
CA ALA A 113 -6.52 0.93 12.84
C ALA A 113 -6.84 0.66 14.33
N ARG A 114 -7.29 1.67 15.08
CA ARG A 114 -7.74 1.49 16.48
C ARG A 114 -8.94 0.57 16.59
N GLU A 115 -9.96 0.76 15.76
CA GLU A 115 -11.15 -0.10 15.74
C GLU A 115 -10.81 -1.56 15.38
N PHE A 116 -9.83 -1.76 14.50
CA PHE A 116 -9.35 -3.11 14.17
C PHE A 116 -8.59 -3.75 15.33
N LEU A 117 -7.71 -2.99 16.01
CA LEU A 117 -7.00 -3.46 17.20
C LEU A 117 -7.96 -3.79 18.34
N ASP A 118 -8.96 -2.95 18.58
CA ASP A 118 -9.97 -3.16 19.63
C ASP A 118 -10.83 -4.41 19.36
N LYS A 119 -11.22 -4.64 18.11
CA LYS A 119 -11.91 -5.88 17.68
C LYS A 119 -11.00 -7.11 17.78
N SER A 120 -9.70 -6.97 17.55
CA SER A 120 -8.74 -8.08 17.70
C SER A 120 -8.52 -8.49 19.17
N HIS A 121 -8.73 -7.57 20.12
CA HIS A 121 -8.80 -7.88 21.55
C HIS A 121 -10.10 -8.58 21.99
N HIS A 122 -11.09 -8.70 21.09
CA HIS A 122 -12.37 -9.38 21.34
C HIS A 122 -12.41 -10.84 20.84
N TYR A 123 -11.31 -11.36 20.27
CA TYR A 123 -11.17 -12.80 20.07
C TYR A 123 -10.70 -13.46 21.37
N PRO A 124 -11.49 -14.37 21.98
CA PRO A 124 -10.99 -15.14 23.11
C PRO A 124 -9.82 -15.97 22.62
N SER A 125 -8.65 -15.77 23.24
CA SER A 125 -7.52 -16.67 23.13
C SER A 125 -8.03 -18.08 23.38
N ALA A 126 -7.99 -18.95 22.36
CA ALA A 126 -8.30 -20.36 22.58
C ALA A 126 -7.38 -20.87 23.70
N PRO A 127 -7.91 -21.48 24.77
CA PRO A 127 -7.07 -21.95 25.86
C PRO A 127 -6.11 -23.01 25.32
N LEU A 128 -4.83 -22.87 25.65
CA LEU A 128 -3.72 -23.77 25.28
C LEU A 128 -3.88 -25.22 25.79
N SER A 129 -5.02 -25.57 26.38
CA SER A 129 -5.32 -26.92 26.87
C SER A 129 -5.89 -27.87 25.81
N ALA A 130 -6.12 -27.42 24.57
CA ALA A 130 -6.63 -28.28 23.49
C ALA A 130 -5.56 -29.16 22.80
N TYR A 131 -4.30 -29.05 23.22
CA TYR A 131 -3.19 -29.87 22.74
C TYR A 131 -2.49 -30.62 23.89
N ARG A 132 -3.19 -31.56 24.52
CA ARG A 132 -2.57 -32.67 25.28
C ARG A 132 -3.41 -33.92 25.16
#